data_AF-A0A0L6D0W1-F1
#
_entry.id   AF-A0A0L6D0W1-F1
#
_cell.length_a   1.000
_cell.length_b   1.000
_cell.length_c   1.000
_cell.angle_alpha   90.00
_cell.angle_beta   90.00
_cell.angle_gamma   90.00
#
_symmetry.space_group_name_H-M   'P 1'
#
loop_
_entity.id
_entity.type
_entity.pdbx_description
1 polymer ?
#
loop_
_entity_poly.entity_id
_entity_poly.type
_entity_poly.pdbx_seq_one_letter_code
_entity_poly.pdbx_strand_id
1 'polypeptide(L)' 'MAETDLTTRFLPPTWRRDLDLFMAERAAGMNAYMLTRQRLLSVARMHSLSDSELAAMGLCRADIPAFVFEDLLPD' A
#
# COMPACT_ATOMS: atom_id res chain seq x y z
N MET A 1 13.56 26.88 -1.39
CA MET A 1 13.74 26.02 -0.20
C MET A 1 12.49 25.17 -0.10
N ALA A 2 12.59 23.85 -0.28
CA ALA A 2 11.42 22.97 -0.19
C ALA A 2 11.09 22.79 1.30
N GLU A 3 9.90 23.26 1.69
CA GLU A 3 9.33 23.05 3.01
C GLU A 3 9.06 21.55 3.15
N THR A 4 9.89 20.87 3.95
CA THR A 4 9.68 19.45 4.25
C THR A 4 8.50 19.35 5.19
N ASP A 5 7.32 19.05 4.64
CA ASP A 5 6.14 18.75 5.43
C ASP A 5 6.41 17.48 6.27
N LEU A 6 6.79 17.69 7.53
CA LEU A 6 7.12 16.67 8.52
C LEU A 6 5.83 16.11 9.15
N THR A 7 4.87 15.71 8.33
CA THR A 7 3.64 15.07 8.82
C THR A 7 3.92 13.61 9.18
N THR A 8 4.09 13.34 10.47
CA THR A 8 4.14 11.97 11.00
C THR A 8 2.74 11.37 10.94
N ARG A 9 2.39 10.76 9.81
CA ARG A 9 1.11 10.05 9.64
C ARG A 9 1.23 8.64 10.22
N PHE A 10 0.34 8.30 11.16
CA PHE A 10 0.26 6.94 11.69
C PHE A 10 -0.48 6.04 10.71
N LEU A 11 0.10 4.88 10.43
CA LEU A 11 -0.54 3.89 9.58
C LEU A 11 -1.66 3.18 10.37
N PRO A 12 -2.79 2.85 9.73
CA PRO A 12 -3.85 2.07 10.36
C PRO A 12 -3.31 0.72 10.83
N PRO A 13 -3.63 0.22 12.03
CA PRO A 13 -3.04 -1.02 12.56
C PRO A 13 -3.27 -2.26 11.67
N THR A 14 -4.28 -2.23 10.78
CA THR A 14 -4.61 -3.32 9.88
C THR A 14 -3.76 -3.36 8.61
N TRP A 15 -3.03 -2.30 8.27
CA TRP A 15 -2.37 -2.16 6.95
C TRP A 15 -1.47 -3.35 6.60
N ARG A 16 -0.76 -3.89 7.59
CA ARG A 16 0.14 -5.03 7.40
C ARG A 16 -0.64 -6.32 7.15
N ARG A 17 -1.73 -6.53 7.90
CA ARG A 17 -2.63 -7.68 7.74
C ARG A 17 -3.27 -7.66 6.35
N ASP A 18 -3.75 -6.50 5.91
CA ASP A 18 -4.42 -6.34 4.62
C ASP A 18 -3.46 -6.66 3.46
N LEU A 19 -2.21 -6.20 3.56
CA LEU A 19 -1.14 -6.56 2.63
C LEU A 19 -0.82 -8.06 2.66
N ASP A 20 -0.68 -8.66 3.84
CA ASP A 20 -0.34 -10.08 3.98
C ASP A 20 -1.45 -10.99 3.41
N LEU A 21 -2.73 -10.63 3.61
CA LEU A 21 -3.87 -11.34 3.02
C LEU A 21 -3.84 -11.25 1.48
N PHE A 22 -3.67 -10.06 0.92
CA PHE A 22 -3.56 -9.88 -0.53
C PHE A 22 -2.40 -10.69 -1.13
N MET A 23 -1.25 -10.72 -0.45
CA MET A 23 -0.09 -11.51 -0.90
C MET A 23 -0.34 -13.02 -0.81
N ALA A 24 -1.03 -13.48 0.23
CA ALA A 24 -1.39 -14.89 0.36
C ALA A 24 -2.34 -15.35 -0.76
N GLU A 25 -3.25 -14.47 -1.20
CA GLU A 25 -4.22 -14.76 -2.25
C GLU A 25 -3.64 -14.66 -3.67
N ARG A 26 -2.87 -13.61 -3.96
CA ARG A 26 -2.44 -13.28 -5.33
C ARG A 26 -0.98 -13.63 -5.64
N ALA A 27 -0.16 -13.81 -4.62
CA ALA A 27 1.29 -14.01 -4.77
C ALA A 27 1.77 -15.34 -4.15
N ALA A 28 0.94 -16.39 -4.20
CA ALA A 28 1.30 -17.72 -3.70
C ALA A 28 2.58 -18.22 -4.37
N GLY A 29 3.63 -18.47 -3.57
CA GLY A 29 4.95 -18.89 -4.05
C GLY A 29 5.92 -17.74 -4.37
N MET A 30 5.46 -16.48 -4.34
CA MET A 30 6.34 -15.31 -4.42
C MET A 30 6.86 -14.96 -3.02
N ASN A 31 8.18 -14.83 -2.88
CA ASN A 31 8.73 -14.45 -1.58
C ASN A 31 8.43 -12.96 -1.33
N ALA A 32 7.52 -12.68 -0.39
CA ALA A 32 7.20 -11.31 0.05
C ALA A 32 8.44 -10.54 0.57
N TYR A 33 9.55 -11.22 0.84
CA TYR A 33 10.85 -10.60 1.13
C TYR A 33 11.53 -9.97 -0.10
N MET A 34 11.29 -10.49 -1.31
CA MET A 34 11.78 -9.92 -2.57
C MET A 34 11.05 -8.63 -2.95
N LEU A 35 9.96 -8.37 -2.25
CA LEU A 35 9.15 -7.19 -2.39
C LEU A 35 9.94 -6.00 -1.82
N THR A 36 10.43 -5.16 -2.72
CA THR A 36 11.42 -4.12 -2.39
C THR A 36 10.89 -3.20 -1.28
N ARG A 37 11.80 -2.70 -0.42
CA ARG A 37 11.46 -1.68 0.60
C ARG A 37 10.69 -0.49 0.00
N GLN A 38 10.95 -0.17 -1.26
CA GLN A 38 10.26 0.89 -2.01
C GLN A 38 8.77 0.62 -2.21
N ARG A 39 8.36 -0.64 -2.45
CA ARG A 39 6.95 -1.01 -2.55
C ARG A 39 6.25 -0.93 -1.20
N LEU A 40 6.90 -1.40 -0.14
CA LEU A 40 6.36 -1.27 1.22
C LEU A 40 6.16 0.19 1.60
N LEU A 41 7.09 1.08 1.24
CA LEU A 41 6.94 2.52 1.42
C LEU A 41 5.78 3.09 0.58
N SER A 42 5.52 2.56 -0.61
CA SER A 42 4.41 2.98 -1.46
C SER A 42 3.06 2.56 -0.87
N VAL A 43 2.94 1.32 -0.38
CA VAL A 43 1.77 0.84 0.37
C VAL A 43 1.54 1.71 1.61
N ALA A 44 2.58 1.95 2.41
CA ALA A 44 2.50 2.81 3.59
C ALA A 44 2.07 4.25 3.23
N ARG A 45 2.62 4.84 2.16
CA ARG A 45 2.22 6.17 1.68
C ARG A 45 0.73 6.19 1.32
N MET A 46 0.23 5.20 0.59
CA MET A 46 -1.20 5.11 0.24
C MET A 46 -2.08 4.93 1.49
N HIS A 47 -1.66 4.11 2.45
CA HIS A 47 -2.39 3.95 3.73
C HIS A 47 -2.34 5.21 4.61
N SER A 48 -1.39 6.13 4.36
CA SER A 48 -1.32 7.40 5.06
C SER A 48 -2.26 8.46 4.50
N LEU A 49 -2.77 8.30 3.28
CA LEU A 49 -3.81 9.17 2.72
C LEU A 49 -5.10 9.06 3.55
N SER A 50 -5.95 10.06 3.56
CA SER A 50 -7.29 9.97 4.15
C SER A 50 -8.25 9.16 3.27
N ASP A 51 -9.39 8.75 3.81
CA ASP A 51 -10.39 8.01 3.02
C ASP A 51 -10.97 8.89 1.90
N SER A 52 -11.07 10.21 2.11
CA SER A 52 -11.51 11.14 1.07
C SER A 52 -10.46 11.33 -0.03
N GLU A 53 -9.17 11.36 0.33
CA GLU A 53 -8.06 11.39 -0.63
C GLU A 53 -8.04 10.11 -1.49
N LEU A 54 -8.26 8.94 -0.88
CA LEU A 54 -8.37 7.68 -1.63
C LEU A 54 -9.62 7.62 -2.52
N ALA A 55 -10.77 8.05 -1.99
CA ALA A 55 -12.01 8.08 -2.76
C ALA A 55 -11.91 9.02 -3.97
N ALA A 56 -11.18 10.13 -3.86
CA ALA A 56 -10.89 11.02 -4.99
C ALA A 56 -10.05 10.33 -6.09
N MET A 57 -9.27 9.32 -5.73
CA MET A 57 -8.54 8.45 -6.67
C MET A 57 -9.39 7.26 -7.16
N GLY A 58 -10.62 7.10 -6.67
CA GLY A 58 -11.46 5.93 -6.94
C GLY A 58 -11.01 4.65 -6.22
N LEU A 59 -10.23 4.78 -5.15
CA LEU A 59 -9.67 3.66 -4.38
C LEU A 59 -10.32 3.58 -2.99
N CYS A 60 -10.47 2.37 -2.47
CA CYS A 60 -10.68 2.12 -1.04
C CYS A 60 -9.42 1.50 -0.40
N ARG A 61 -9.43 1.37 0.93
CA ARG A 61 -8.27 0.80 1.66
C ARG A 61 -7.90 -0.61 1.21
N ALA A 62 -8.90 -1.42 0.85
CA ALA A 62 -8.70 -2.78 0.38
C ALA A 62 -8.06 -2.84 -1.03
N ASP A 63 -8.20 -1.77 -1.82
CA ASP A 63 -7.65 -1.70 -3.18
C ASP A 63 -6.18 -1.26 -3.20
N ILE A 64 -5.66 -0.76 -2.08
CA ILE A 64 -4.29 -0.23 -1.99
C ILE A 64 -3.24 -1.26 -2.42
N PRO A 65 -3.26 -2.51 -1.93
CA PRO A 65 -2.30 -3.50 -2.39
C PRO A 65 -2.44 -3.75 -3.90
N ALA A 66 -3.64 -4.00 -4.41
CA ALA A 66 -3.88 -4.25 -5.83
C ALA A 66 -3.31 -3.12 -6.71
N PHE A 67 -3.60 -1.86 -6.35
CA PHE A 67 -3.09 -0.68 -7.04
C PHE A 67 -1.56 -0.56 -6.99
N VAL A 68 -0.93 -0.84 -5.85
CA VAL A 68 0.54 -0.74 -5.72
C VAL A 68 1.27 -1.89 -6.42
N PHE A 69 0.59 -3.02 -6.65
CA PHE A 69 1.16 -4.24 -7.24
C PHE A 69 0.71 -4.55 -8.66
N GLU A 70 -0.14 -3.71 -9.26
CA GLU A 70 -0.69 -3.89 -10.61
C GLU A 70 0.39 -4.22 -11.67
N ASP A 71 1.59 -3.66 -11.53
CA ASP A 71 2.67 -3.87 -12.48
C ASP A 71 3.50 -5.15 -12.23
N LEU A 72 3.29 -5.82 -11.10
CA LEU A 72 4.00 -7.04 -10.69
C LEU A 72 3.12 -8.28 -10.67
N LEU A 73 1.83 -8.11 -10.38
CA LEU A 73 0.85 -9.18 -10.24
C LEU A 73 -0.28 -8.92 -11.24
N PRO A 74 -0.39 -9.71 -12.32
CA PRO A 74 -1.53 -9.62 -13.22
C PRO A 74 -2.83 -10.08 -12.53
N ASP A 75 -3.97 -9.62 -13.07
CA ASP A 75 -5.31 -9.92 -12.56
C ASP A 75 -5.63 -11.41 -12.42
#